data_AF-A0A958F3Q3-F1
#
_entry.id   AF-A0A958F3Q3-F1
#
_cell.length_a   1.000
_cell.length_b   1.000
_cell.length_c   1.000
_cell.angle_alpha   90.00
_cell.angle_beta   90.00
_cell.angle_gamma   90.00
#
_symmetry.space_group_name_H-M   'P 1'
#
loop_
_entity.id
_entity.type
_entity.pdbx_description
1 polymer ?
#
loop_
_entity_poly.entity_id
_entity_poly.type
_entity_poly.pdbx_seq_one_letter_code
_entity_poly.pdbx_strand_id
1 'polypeptide(L)' 'MKPEILSELITKNDKKIVYLVMDGLGGLPMGGDKTELETAKTPNLDKFAAEGITGMLDPVS' A
#
# COMPACT_ATOMS: atom_id res chain seq x y z
N MET A 1 -18.90 0.60 -17.15
CA MET A 1 -18.93 1.79 -16.27
C MET A 1 -19.60 2.92 -17.05
N LYS A 2 -20.60 3.60 -16.48
CA LYS A 2 -21.31 4.71 -17.16
C LYS A 2 -20.46 5.99 -17.08
N PRO A 3 -19.96 6.55 -18.20
CA PRO A 3 -19.04 7.68 -18.19
C PRO A 3 -19.61 8.95 -17.53
N GLU A 4 -20.94 9.09 -17.52
CA GLU A 4 -21.63 10.25 -16.96
C GLU A 4 -21.39 10.37 -15.45
N ILE A 5 -21.40 9.25 -14.73
CA ILE A 5 -21.19 9.20 -13.27
C ILE A 5 -19.77 9.64 -12.91
N LEU A 6 -18.77 9.23 -13.70
CA LEU A 6 -17.38 9.57 -13.41
C LEU A 6 -17.19 11.09 -13.45
N SER A 7 -17.81 11.75 -14.42
CA SER A 7 -17.73 13.20 -14.60
C SER A 7 -18.31 13.98 -13.41
N GLU A 8 -19.40 13.50 -12.82
CA GLU A 8 -20.05 14.11 -11.65
C GLU A 8 -19.25 13.93 -10.35
N LEU A 9 -18.47 12.85 -10.24
CA LEU A 9 -17.67 12.53 -9.05
C LEU A 9 -16.26 13.14 -9.08
N ILE A 10 -15.76 13.57 -10.23
CA ILE A 10 -14.40 14.11 -10.36
C ILE A 10 -14.30 15.47 -9.66
N THR A 11 -13.47 15.53 -8.62
CA THR A 11 -13.00 16.78 -8.01
C THR A 11 -11.60 17.10 -8.53
N LYS A 12 -11.44 18.23 -9.24
CA LYS A 12 -10.14 18.63 -9.79
C LYS A 12 -9.17 19.04 -8.69
N ASN A 13 -7.94 18.55 -8.75
CA ASN A 13 -6.81 18.99 -7.94
C ASN A 13 -5.49 18.85 -8.73
N ASP A 14 -4.38 19.30 -8.15
CA ASP A 14 -3.05 19.29 -8.74
C ASP A 14 -2.18 18.09 -8.30
N LYS A 15 -2.75 17.14 -7.55
CA LYS A 15 -2.03 15.99 -6.99
C LYS A 15 -1.98 14.82 -7.98
N LYS A 16 -1.03 13.91 -7.74
CA LYS A 16 -0.84 12.67 -8.51
C LYS A 16 -0.92 11.49 -7.56
N ILE A 17 -1.44 10.37 -8.05
CA ILE A 17 -1.49 9.10 -7.32
C ILE A 17 -0.34 8.23 -7.82
N VAL A 18 0.41 7.65 -6.88
CA VAL A 18 1.38 6.59 -7.16
C VAL A 18 0.82 5.30 -6.57
N TYR A 19 0.64 4.29 -7.41
CA TYR A 19 0.23 2.96 -6.99
C TYR A 19 1.42 2.00 -7.15
N LEU A 20 1.98 1.55 -6.02
CA LEU A 20 3.15 0.69 -5.96
C LEU A 20 2.73 -0.71 -5.51
N VAL A 21 3.04 -1.72 -6.32
CA VAL A 21 2.86 -3.13 -5.98
C VAL A 21 4.24 -3.75 -5.78
N MET A 22 4.46 -4.33 -4.60
CA MET A 22 5.64 -5.13 -4.31
C MET A 22 5.23 -6.60 -4.34
N ASP A 23 5.66 -7.31 -5.38
CA ASP A 23 5.33 -8.73 -5.56
C ASP A 23 5.93 -9.58 -4.44
N GLY A 24 5.16 -10.54 -3.92
CA GLY A 24 5.60 -11.47 -2.88
C GLY A 24 6.02 -10.81 -1.56
N LEU A 25 5.53 -9.62 -1.22
CA LEU A 25 5.94 -8.91 0.01
C LEU A 25 5.53 -9.61 1.32
N GLY A 26 4.45 -10.39 1.28
CA GLY A 26 3.97 -11.14 2.43
C GLY A 26 4.97 -12.22 2.85
N GLY A 27 5.23 -12.32 4.16
CA GLY A 27 6.20 -13.24 4.73
C GLY A 27 5.71 -13.86 6.03
N LEU A 28 6.45 -14.85 6.53
CA LEU A 28 6.19 -15.50 7.81
C LEU A 28 7.48 -15.52 8.65
N PRO A 29 7.39 -15.40 9.98
CA PRO A 29 8.58 -15.48 10.81
C PRO A 29 9.30 -16.82 10.65
N MET A 30 10.59 -16.78 10.32
CA MET A 30 11.44 -17.96 10.21
C MET A 30 12.54 -17.93 11.28
N GLY A 31 12.38 -18.75 12.33
CA GLY A 31 13.39 -18.89 13.39
C GLY A 31 13.44 -17.76 14.42
N GLY A 32 12.48 -16.82 14.37
CA GLY A 32 12.33 -15.69 15.30
C GLY A 32 10.89 -15.17 15.32
N ASP A 33 10.69 -13.95 15.81
CA ASP A 33 9.38 -13.27 15.93
C ASP A 33 9.05 -12.34 14.77
N LYS A 34 10.01 -12.12 13.85
CA LYS A 34 9.88 -11.18 12.73
C LYS A 34 9.79 -11.89 11.38
N THR A 35 8.98 -11.34 10.49
CA THR A 35 8.98 -11.60 9.05
C THR A 35 10.22 -11.02 8.37
N GLU A 36 10.41 -11.36 7.09
CA GLU A 36 11.48 -10.83 6.24
C GLU A 36 11.39 -9.30 6.12
N LEU A 37 10.18 -8.76 5.95
CA LEU A 37 9.95 -7.32 5.84
C LEU A 37 10.29 -6.58 7.14
N GLU A 38 9.88 -7.13 8.29
CA GLU A 38 10.18 -6.54 9.61
C GLU A 38 11.66 -6.63 9.99
N THR A 39 12.39 -7.58 9.41
CA THR A 39 13.84 -7.73 9.59
C THR A 39 14.63 -6.80 8.69
N ALA A 40 14.09 -6.46 7.52
CA ALA A 40 14.74 -5.57 6.57
C ALA A 40 14.85 -4.12 7.11
N LYS A 41 15.90 -3.41 6.68
CA LYS A 41 16.05 -1.98 6.98
C LYS A 41 15.22 -1.17 5.98
N THR A 42 14.03 -0.73 6.37
CA THR A 42 13.04 -0.07 5.48
C THR A 42 12.68 1.37 5.87
N PRO A 43 13.65 2.28 6.12
CA PRO A 43 13.38 3.58 6.75
C PRO A 43 12.39 4.47 5.97
N ASN A 44 12.31 4.33 4.65
CA ASN A 44 11.34 5.07 3.84
C ASN A 44 9.92 4.53 3.98
N LEU A 45 9.75 3.20 4.01
CA LEU A 45 8.45 2.57 4.19
C LEU A 45 7.95 2.76 5.63
N ASP A 46 8.86 2.68 6.61
CA ASP A 46 8.57 2.95 8.02
C ASP A 46 8.08 4.39 8.21
N LYS A 47 8.71 5.35 7.53
CA LYS A 47 8.28 6.76 7.54
C LYS A 47 6.88 6.91 6.94
N PHE A 48 6.60 6.28 5.80
CA PHE A 48 5.26 6.32 5.20
C PHE A 48 4.19 5.68 6.08
N ALA A 49 4.52 4.59 6.77
CA ALA A 49 3.61 3.96 7.73
C ALA A 49 3.34 4.86 8.95
N ALA A 50 4.35 5.56 9.45
CA ALA A 50 4.24 6.45 10.60
C ALA A 50 3.47 7.75 10.31
N GLU A 51 3.64 8.33 9.11
CA GLU A 51 2.98 9.58 8.70
C GLU A 51 1.63 9.35 8.00
N GLY A 52 1.39 8.13 7.51
CA GLY A 52 0.25 7.75 6.68
C GLY A 52 -0.82 6.92 7.41
N ILE A 53 -1.53 6.12 6.62
CA ILE A 53 -2.54 5.17 7.10
C ILE A 53 -2.16 3.78 6.60
N THR A 54 -2.14 2.81 7.51
CA THR A 54 -1.84 1.40 7.22
C THR A 54 -3.09 0.54 7.30
N GLY A 55 -3.08 -0.60 6.62
CA GLY A 55 -4.15 -1.59 6.67
C GLY A 55 -3.71 -2.90 6.03
N MET A 56 -4.61 -3.89 6.03
CA MET A 56 -4.39 -5.19 5.38
C MET A 56 -5.27 -5.29 4.13
N LEU A 57 -4.67 -5.72 3.02
CA LEU A 57 -5.35 -6.01 1.78
C LEU A 57 -5.47 -7.53 1.63
N ASP A 58 -6.69 -8.04 1.45
CA ASP A 58 -6.96 -9.45 1.13
C ASP A 58 -7.23 -9.57 -0.39
N PRO A 59 -6.27 -10.04 -1.19
CA PRO A 59 -6.43 -10.15 -2.63
C PRO A 59 -7.41 -11.27 -2.98
N VAL A 60 -8.38 -10.98 -3.84
CA VAL A 60 -9.27 -12.00 -4.43
C VAL A 60 -8.64 -12.60 -5.68
N SER A 61 -8.86 -13.90 -5.89
CA SER A 61 -8.47 -14.64 -7.11
C SER A 61 -9.68 -14.99 -7.96
#